data_AF-A0AAV5JBX4-F1
#
_entry.id   AF-A0AAV5JBX4-F1
#
_cell.length_a   1.000
_cell.length_b   1.000
_cell.length_c   1.000
_cell.angle_alpha   90.00
_cell.angle_beta   90.00
_cell.angle_gamma   90.00
#
_symmetry.space_group_name_H-M   'P 1'
#
loop_
_entity.id
_entity.type
_entity.pdbx_description
1 polymer ?
#
loop_
_entity_poly.entity_id
_entity_poly.type
_entity_poly.pdbx_seq_one_letter_code
_entity_poly.pdbx_strand_id
1 'polypeptide(L)'
;MGGEKQEEIEVVHSWSAPRSLSTSVMYSFAQRDDMEVLDEPLYATFLRTTGIERPYREELLSQMESDGDKVVKEIIYGPGRKKYRFCKHIAKQRLIGLPKDLMKKGKHFILIRNPLNILPSFDKVAPPSLLELGLAELVSIYSELYELGKAPPVIDAEDVEQDPEGTLRGLCEDLDIPFQEKMLRWEAGPKPIDGIWAPWWYKSVHKSTGFAPVRKYPRAFPFNLYDLLEQSLPFYNMLRSRVRRKSSLMKTLPPPVLPVPANEKLLAWVGDEILPRESAKVSVFDSVVQGGDAVWEGLRVYDRKIFKLEEHLDRLFDSAKALAFNNVPSRDEIKEAIFRTLNANGMFDNTHIRLTLTRGKKVTSGMSPAFNLYGCTLIVLPEWKPPVYDNVSGIMLVTATTRRNSPNNLDSKIHHNNLLNNILAKVEGNNASADDAIMLDKDGYVSETNATNIFLVKKGRVLTPHADYCLPGITRATVSYGACCEGKVGPRGAKNQPIRVPYCR
;
A
#
# COMPACT_ATOMS: atom_id res chain seq x y z
N MET A 1 -58.08 -8.76 21.87
CA MET A 1 -56.81 -9.51 21.75
C MET A 1 -56.07 -8.97 20.55
N GLY A 2 -55.32 -7.88 20.73
CA GLY A 2 -54.40 -7.40 19.70
C GLY A 2 -53.12 -8.19 19.82
N GLY A 3 -52.83 -9.04 18.84
CA GLY A 3 -51.53 -9.70 18.76
C GLY A 3 -50.47 -8.63 18.53
N GLU A 4 -49.66 -8.33 19.55
CA GLU A 4 -48.43 -7.60 19.37
C GLU A 4 -47.59 -8.36 18.34
N LYS A 5 -47.35 -7.75 17.17
CA LYS A 5 -46.34 -8.24 16.24
C LYS A 5 -45.02 -8.24 17.00
N GLN A 6 -44.51 -9.43 17.32
CA GLN A 6 -43.17 -9.59 17.86
C GLN A 6 -42.21 -9.01 16.81
N GLU A 7 -41.62 -7.84 17.08
CA GLU A 7 -40.64 -7.24 16.18
C GLU A 7 -39.48 -8.22 15.99
N GLU A 8 -39.10 -8.46 14.73
CA GLU A 8 -37.99 -9.33 14.39
C GLU A 8 -36.68 -8.71 14.91
N ILE A 9 -35.88 -9.48 15.65
CA ILE A 9 -34.66 -8.98 16.27
C ILE A 9 -33.60 -8.63 15.24
N GLU A 10 -32.99 -7.44 15.37
CA GLU A 10 -31.90 -7.02 14.51
C GLU A 10 -30.55 -7.49 15.07
N VAL A 11 -29.85 -8.35 14.34
CA VAL A 11 -28.58 -8.92 14.81
C VAL A 11 -27.38 -8.09 14.34
N VAL A 12 -26.45 -7.80 15.25
CA VAL A 12 -25.15 -7.17 14.97
C VAL A 12 -24.03 -8.21 15.18
N HIS A 13 -23.33 -8.58 14.11
CA HIS A 13 -22.23 -9.52 14.11
C HIS A 13 -20.88 -8.81 14.21
N SER A 14 -20.13 -9.10 15.27
CA SER A 14 -18.75 -8.64 15.47
C SER A 14 -17.76 -9.76 15.18
N TRP A 15 -17.06 -9.71 14.04
CA TRP A 15 -16.04 -10.71 13.69
C TRP A 15 -14.65 -10.24 14.09
N SER A 16 -13.90 -11.09 14.80
CA SER A 16 -12.57 -10.72 15.30
C SER A 16 -11.59 -11.90 15.36
N ALA A 17 -10.30 -11.59 15.39
CA ALA A 17 -9.27 -12.53 15.81
C ALA A 17 -9.21 -12.58 17.36
N PRO A 18 -8.74 -13.68 17.98
CA PRO A 18 -8.50 -13.71 19.43
C PRO A 18 -7.57 -12.57 19.87
N ARG A 19 -7.71 -12.11 21.12
CA ARG A 19 -6.91 -11.03 21.71
C ARG A 19 -7.01 -9.67 20.98
N SER A 20 -8.08 -9.44 20.20
CA SER A 20 -8.35 -8.20 19.46
C SER A 20 -9.24 -7.20 20.19
N LEU A 21 -9.38 -7.28 21.53
CA LEU A 21 -10.34 -6.49 22.33
C LEU A 21 -11.83 -6.78 22.07
N SER A 22 -12.14 -7.89 21.40
CA SER A 22 -13.53 -8.24 21.08
C SER A 22 -14.43 -8.39 22.31
N THR A 23 -13.91 -8.88 23.43
CA THR A 23 -14.66 -8.91 24.70
C THR A 23 -14.93 -7.51 25.27
N SER A 24 -13.98 -6.57 25.14
CA SER A 24 -14.21 -5.17 25.56
C SER A 24 -15.26 -4.49 24.68
N VAL A 25 -15.25 -4.76 23.37
CA VAL A 25 -16.31 -4.30 22.46
C VAL A 25 -17.65 -4.94 22.80
N MET A 26 -17.68 -6.24 23.13
CA MET A 26 -18.88 -6.91 23.63
C MET A 26 -19.43 -6.24 24.89
N TYR A 27 -18.59 -5.93 25.88
CA TYR A 27 -19.00 -5.24 27.11
C TYR A 27 -19.54 -3.85 26.83
N SER A 28 -18.93 -3.14 25.89
CA SER A 28 -19.39 -1.83 25.41
C SER A 28 -20.79 -1.90 24.83
N PHE A 29 -21.05 -2.84 23.91
CA PHE A 29 -22.39 -3.03 23.33
C PHE A 29 -23.41 -3.52 24.36
N ALA A 30 -22.99 -4.29 25.38
CA ALA A 30 -23.85 -4.72 26.48
C ALA A 30 -24.35 -3.56 27.37
N GLN A 31 -23.74 -2.37 27.30
CA GLN A 31 -24.19 -1.20 28.09
C GLN A 31 -25.39 -0.49 27.47
N ARG A 32 -25.75 -0.84 26.23
CA ARG A 32 -26.91 -0.26 25.57
C ARG A 32 -28.19 -0.82 26.17
N ASP A 33 -29.19 0.03 26.34
CA ASP A 33 -30.49 -0.36 26.86
C ASP A 33 -31.34 -1.18 25.86
N ASP A 34 -31.03 -1.09 24.58
CA ASP A 34 -31.74 -1.71 23.45
C ASP A 34 -31.08 -2.99 22.91
N MET A 35 -30.05 -3.51 23.59
CA MET A 35 -29.19 -4.59 23.11
C MET A 35 -29.14 -5.76 24.09
N GLU A 36 -29.25 -6.98 23.58
CA GLU A 36 -28.83 -8.20 24.27
C GLU A 36 -27.59 -8.79 23.61
N VAL A 37 -26.84 -9.65 24.31
CA VAL A 37 -25.49 -10.04 23.89
C VAL A 37 -25.30 -11.55 23.97
N LEU A 38 -24.66 -12.11 22.94
CA LEU A 38 -24.17 -13.49 22.89
C LEU A 38 -22.65 -13.50 22.74
N ASP A 39 -21.97 -14.19 23.67
CA ASP A 39 -20.53 -14.41 23.64
C ASP A 39 -20.21 -15.71 22.89
N GLU A 40 -19.58 -15.61 21.72
CA GLU A 40 -19.13 -16.70 20.85
C GLU A 40 -20.14 -17.85 20.68
N PRO A 41 -21.37 -17.59 20.20
CA PRO A 41 -22.42 -18.61 20.13
C PRO A 41 -22.06 -19.81 19.22
N LEU A 42 -21.11 -19.64 18.29
CA LEU A 42 -20.64 -20.70 17.40
C LEU A 42 -19.51 -21.58 17.99
N TYR A 43 -19.05 -21.28 19.21
CA TYR A 43 -17.86 -21.95 19.74
C TYR A 43 -18.07 -23.45 20.00
N ALA A 44 -19.26 -23.85 20.46
CA ALA A 44 -19.62 -25.25 20.66
C ALA A 44 -19.64 -26.02 19.34
N THR A 45 -20.24 -25.45 18.29
CA THR A 45 -20.19 -26.00 16.93
C THR A 45 -18.76 -26.15 16.46
N PHE A 46 -17.92 -25.15 16.67
CA PHE A 46 -16.51 -25.18 16.30
C PHE A 46 -15.75 -26.32 17.00
N LEU A 47 -15.86 -26.45 18.33
CA LEU A 47 -15.16 -27.51 19.08
C LEU A 47 -15.68 -28.90 18.76
N ARG A 48 -16.99 -29.06 18.53
CA ARG A 48 -17.59 -30.33 18.13
C ARG A 48 -17.08 -30.79 16.77
N THR A 49 -17.08 -29.89 15.78
CA THR A 49 -16.73 -30.25 14.40
C THR A 49 -15.22 -30.40 14.19
N THR A 50 -14.40 -29.55 14.83
CA THR A 50 -12.94 -29.59 14.64
C THR A 50 -12.23 -30.59 15.53
N GLY A 51 -12.84 -31.00 16.66
CA GLY A 51 -12.21 -31.86 17.65
C GLY A 51 -11.03 -31.20 18.37
N ILE A 52 -10.88 -29.88 18.29
CA ILE A 52 -9.80 -29.16 18.96
C ILE A 52 -9.99 -29.26 20.48
N GLU A 53 -8.95 -29.72 21.18
CA GLU A 53 -8.98 -29.86 22.63
C GLU A 53 -8.83 -28.52 23.36
N ARG A 54 -9.62 -28.37 24.43
CA ARG A 54 -9.59 -27.24 25.38
C ARG A 54 -9.87 -27.75 26.78
N PRO A 55 -9.31 -27.13 27.84
CA PRO A 55 -9.55 -27.57 29.22
C PRO A 55 -11.04 -27.60 29.62
N TYR A 56 -11.86 -26.77 28.99
CA TYR A 56 -13.30 -26.63 29.24
C TYR A 56 -14.17 -27.22 28.11
N ARG A 57 -13.61 -28.05 27.21
CA ARG A 57 -14.33 -28.56 26.03
C ARG A 57 -15.61 -29.32 26.38
N GLU A 58 -15.52 -30.31 27.27
CA GLU A 58 -16.66 -31.15 27.64
C GLU A 58 -17.75 -30.35 28.36
N GLU A 59 -17.37 -29.45 29.27
CA GLU A 59 -18.30 -28.53 29.92
C GLU A 59 -19.00 -27.64 28.90
N LEU A 60 -18.26 -27.09 27.92
CA LEU A 60 -18.80 -26.25 26.86
C LEU A 60 -19.85 -26.99 26.03
N LEU A 61 -19.51 -28.20 25.57
CA LEU A 61 -20.39 -29.02 24.75
C LEU A 61 -21.65 -29.49 25.52
N SER A 62 -21.57 -29.59 26.84
CA SER A 62 -22.74 -29.93 27.68
C SER A 62 -23.69 -28.77 27.92
N GLN A 63 -23.19 -27.52 27.89
CA GLN A 63 -23.96 -26.32 28.23
C GLN A 63 -24.43 -25.51 27.02
N MET A 64 -23.79 -25.66 25.86
CA MET A 64 -24.09 -24.89 24.66
C MET A 64 -24.59 -25.78 23.51
N GLU A 65 -25.56 -25.27 22.76
CA GLU A 65 -25.99 -25.92 21.51
C GLU A 65 -24.82 -25.95 20.53
N SER A 66 -24.56 -27.13 19.99
CA SER A 66 -23.43 -27.38 19.10
C SER A 66 -23.86 -27.58 17.65
N ASP A 67 -25.15 -27.77 17.38
CA ASP A 67 -25.71 -27.81 16.02
C ASP A 67 -25.71 -26.41 15.40
N GLY A 68 -24.82 -26.20 14.42
CA GLY A 68 -24.66 -24.90 13.76
C GLY A 68 -25.95 -24.38 13.11
N ASP A 69 -26.83 -25.26 12.63
CA ASP A 69 -28.11 -24.85 12.06
C ASP A 69 -29.03 -24.28 13.13
N LYS A 70 -29.12 -24.96 14.27
CA LYS A 70 -29.92 -24.50 15.42
C LYS A 70 -29.32 -23.25 16.04
N VAL A 71 -28.00 -23.19 16.20
CA VAL A 71 -27.32 -21.98 16.71
C VAL A 71 -27.68 -20.77 15.85
N VAL A 72 -27.60 -20.87 14.53
CA VAL A 72 -27.94 -19.73 13.67
C VAL A 72 -29.43 -19.40 13.72
N LYS A 73 -30.32 -20.39 13.54
CA LYS A 73 -31.77 -20.14 13.39
C LYS A 73 -32.47 -19.83 14.71
N GLU A 74 -32.12 -20.54 15.78
CA GLU A 74 -32.86 -20.54 17.06
C GLU A 74 -32.17 -19.72 18.14
N ILE A 75 -30.85 -19.48 18.04
CA ILE A 75 -30.10 -18.72 19.06
C ILE A 75 -29.72 -17.34 18.53
N ILE A 76 -29.02 -17.26 17.39
CA ILE A 76 -28.61 -15.98 16.80
C ILE A 76 -29.83 -15.21 16.27
N TYR A 77 -30.70 -15.87 15.49
CA TYR A 77 -31.92 -15.27 14.95
C TYR A 77 -33.20 -15.68 15.66
N GLY A 78 -33.09 -16.38 16.80
CA GLY A 78 -34.27 -16.74 17.60
C GLY A 78 -34.93 -15.53 18.27
N PRO A 79 -36.07 -15.72 18.95
CA PRO A 79 -36.75 -14.65 19.68
C PRO A 79 -35.82 -13.98 20.70
N GLY A 80 -35.90 -12.66 20.85
CA GLY A 80 -35.15 -11.91 21.84
C GLY A 80 -36.03 -10.94 22.62
N ARG A 81 -35.46 -10.35 23.68
CA ARG A 81 -36.18 -9.42 24.57
C ARG A 81 -35.89 -7.95 24.26
N LYS A 82 -34.89 -7.70 23.42
CA LYS A 82 -34.39 -6.39 23.04
C LYS A 82 -34.48 -6.22 21.53
N LYS A 83 -34.46 -4.96 21.08
CA LYS A 83 -34.51 -4.63 19.65
C LYS A 83 -33.32 -5.22 18.89
N TYR A 84 -32.13 -5.14 19.48
CA TYR A 84 -30.90 -5.62 18.87
C TYR A 84 -30.28 -6.77 19.65
N ARG A 85 -29.57 -7.64 18.94
CA ARG A 85 -28.71 -8.68 19.51
C ARG A 85 -27.30 -8.57 18.98
N PHE A 86 -26.32 -8.39 19.86
CA PHE A 86 -24.91 -8.40 19.52
C PHE A 86 -24.34 -9.81 19.63
N CYS A 87 -23.76 -10.33 18.56
CA CYS A 87 -23.04 -11.59 18.57
C CYS A 87 -21.55 -11.32 18.40
N LYS A 88 -20.78 -11.58 19.47
CA LYS A 88 -19.33 -11.55 19.42
C LYS A 88 -18.82 -12.87 18.84
N HIS A 89 -18.14 -12.82 17.70
CA HIS A 89 -17.58 -13.99 17.04
C HIS A 89 -16.06 -13.94 16.99
N ILE A 90 -15.43 -15.10 17.12
CA ILE A 90 -14.05 -15.30 16.71
C ILE A 90 -14.07 -15.92 15.30
N ALA A 91 -13.37 -15.29 14.36
CA ALA A 91 -13.49 -15.59 12.92
C ALA A 91 -13.32 -17.07 12.58
N LYS A 92 -12.38 -17.77 13.22
CA LYS A 92 -12.14 -19.21 13.02
C LYS A 92 -13.33 -20.11 13.38
N GLN A 93 -14.27 -19.63 14.19
CA GLN A 93 -15.48 -20.38 14.55
C GLN A 93 -16.51 -20.41 13.41
N ARG A 94 -16.34 -19.57 12.39
CA ARG A 94 -17.17 -19.60 11.18
C ARG A 94 -16.76 -20.78 10.29
N LEU A 95 -17.31 -21.95 10.59
CA LEU A 95 -17.10 -23.14 9.78
C LEU A 95 -17.80 -23.07 8.43
N ILE A 96 -17.22 -23.73 7.43
CA ILE A 96 -17.88 -23.97 6.15
C ILE A 96 -19.10 -24.87 6.37
N GLY A 97 -20.24 -24.53 5.77
CA GLY A 97 -21.48 -25.30 5.87
C GLY A 97 -22.49 -24.76 6.88
N LEU A 98 -22.16 -23.70 7.63
CA LEU A 98 -23.16 -22.98 8.43
C LEU A 98 -24.24 -22.35 7.53
N PRO A 99 -25.48 -22.15 8.05
CA PRO A 99 -26.55 -21.53 7.27
C PRO A 99 -26.15 -20.20 6.64
N LYS A 100 -26.50 -20.02 5.35
CA LYS A 100 -26.23 -18.78 4.61
C LYS A 100 -26.83 -17.53 5.27
N ASP A 101 -27.90 -17.70 6.05
CA ASP A 101 -28.53 -16.65 6.83
C ASP A 101 -27.55 -15.95 7.78
N LEU A 102 -26.54 -16.67 8.30
CA LEU A 102 -25.50 -16.09 9.14
C LEU A 102 -24.77 -14.93 8.47
N MET A 103 -24.56 -14.99 7.15
CA MET A 103 -23.83 -13.96 6.39
C MET A 103 -24.76 -13.02 5.62
N LYS A 104 -25.97 -13.47 5.30
CA LYS A 104 -26.95 -12.70 4.50
C LYS A 104 -27.81 -11.75 5.33
N LYS A 105 -28.10 -12.10 6.58
CA LYS A 105 -28.93 -11.31 7.49
C LYS A 105 -28.05 -10.58 8.51
N GLY A 106 -28.64 -9.61 9.20
CA GLY A 106 -27.94 -8.83 10.23
C GLY A 106 -26.99 -7.77 9.68
N LYS A 107 -26.39 -7.02 10.62
CA LYS A 107 -25.41 -5.95 10.40
C LYS A 107 -24.04 -6.48 10.82
N HIS A 108 -23.05 -6.46 9.94
CA HIS A 108 -21.74 -7.07 10.16
C HIS A 108 -20.64 -6.03 10.27
N PHE A 109 -19.70 -6.19 11.19
CA PHE A 109 -18.43 -5.47 11.17
C PHE A 109 -17.27 -6.38 11.55
N ILE A 110 -16.05 -5.93 11.22
CA ILE A 110 -14.81 -6.62 11.51
C ILE A 110 -13.96 -5.78 12.45
N LEU A 111 -13.53 -6.40 13.55
CA LEU A 111 -12.56 -5.84 14.50
C LEU A 111 -11.20 -6.51 14.29
N ILE A 112 -10.23 -5.73 13.81
CA ILE A 112 -8.85 -6.18 13.63
C ILE A 112 -7.94 -5.68 14.75
N ARG A 113 -6.81 -6.35 14.92
CA ARG A 113 -5.68 -5.87 15.72
C ARG A 113 -4.39 -6.31 15.07
N ASN A 114 -3.38 -5.45 15.11
CA ASN A 114 -2.07 -5.77 14.55
C ASN A 114 -1.51 -7.07 15.16
N PRO A 115 -1.09 -8.07 14.36
CA PRO A 115 -0.53 -9.33 14.85
C PRO A 115 0.68 -9.15 15.78
N LEU A 116 1.46 -8.07 15.63
CA LEU A 116 2.53 -7.69 16.57
C LEU A 116 2.04 -7.56 18.02
N ASN A 117 0.78 -7.17 18.21
CA ASN A 117 0.13 -7.00 19.50
C ASN A 117 -0.70 -8.22 19.93
N ILE A 118 -1.10 -9.09 19.00
CA ILE A 118 -1.84 -10.33 19.29
C ILE A 118 -0.88 -11.42 19.76
N LEU A 119 0.15 -11.70 18.95
CA LEU A 119 1.01 -12.89 19.07
C LEU A 119 1.65 -13.05 20.46
N PRO A 120 2.36 -12.05 21.02
CA PRO A 120 3.01 -12.21 22.33
C PRO A 120 2.01 -12.39 23.49
N SER A 121 0.76 -12.00 23.28
CA SER A 121 -0.29 -12.18 24.28
C SER A 121 -1.02 -13.51 24.12
N PHE A 122 -1.17 -14.02 22.90
CA PHE A 122 -1.83 -15.27 22.61
C PHE A 122 -0.95 -16.47 23.01
N ASP A 123 0.35 -16.38 22.74
CA ASP A 123 1.35 -17.40 23.09
C ASP A 123 1.38 -17.78 24.59
N LYS A 124 0.90 -16.89 25.45
CA LYS A 124 0.81 -17.13 26.91
C LYS A 124 -0.38 -18.00 27.32
N VAL A 125 -1.36 -18.18 26.44
CA VAL A 125 -2.65 -18.84 26.76
C VAL A 125 -2.92 -20.05 25.88
N ALA A 126 -2.41 -20.07 24.64
CA ALA A 126 -2.50 -21.21 23.74
C ALA A 126 -1.37 -21.19 22.71
N PRO A 127 -0.93 -22.35 22.19
CA PRO A 127 0.04 -22.42 21.10
C PRO A 127 -0.47 -21.63 19.87
N PRO A 128 0.29 -20.63 19.38
CA PRO A 128 -0.15 -19.81 18.26
C PRO A 128 0.05 -20.56 16.93
N SER A 129 -0.93 -20.44 16.05
CA SER A 129 -0.87 -20.90 14.66
C SER A 129 -1.71 -19.98 13.78
N LEU A 130 -1.53 -20.02 12.45
CA LEU A 130 -2.31 -19.17 11.56
C LEU A 130 -3.83 -19.40 11.71
N LEU A 131 -4.22 -20.68 11.84
CA LEU A 131 -5.61 -21.09 12.10
C LEU A 131 -6.11 -20.60 13.47
N GLU A 132 -5.28 -20.66 14.51
CA GLU A 132 -5.66 -20.19 15.85
C GLU A 132 -5.90 -18.68 15.89
N LEU A 133 -5.19 -17.91 15.06
CA LEU A 133 -5.34 -16.46 14.97
C LEU A 133 -6.58 -16.03 14.19
N GLY A 134 -7.05 -16.81 13.21
CA GLY A 134 -8.30 -16.52 12.50
C GLY A 134 -8.22 -15.32 11.52
N LEU A 135 -7.03 -14.82 11.20
CA LEU A 135 -6.86 -13.61 10.38
C LEU A 135 -7.20 -13.86 8.90
N ALA A 136 -6.89 -15.06 8.38
CA ALA A 136 -7.29 -15.47 7.04
C ALA A 136 -8.82 -15.60 6.94
N GLU A 137 -9.45 -16.11 7.99
CA GLU A 137 -10.91 -16.24 8.10
C GLU A 137 -11.58 -14.87 8.14
N LEU A 138 -10.98 -13.86 8.78
CA LEU A 138 -11.49 -12.48 8.71
C LEU A 138 -11.47 -11.94 7.27
N VAL A 139 -10.41 -12.20 6.51
CA VAL A 139 -10.34 -11.83 5.09
C VAL A 139 -11.41 -12.57 4.28
N SER A 140 -11.61 -13.87 4.53
CA SER A 140 -12.68 -14.64 3.89
C SER A 140 -14.06 -14.06 4.18
N ILE A 141 -14.33 -13.70 5.44
CA ILE A 141 -15.58 -13.04 5.86
C ILE A 141 -15.77 -11.69 5.16
N TYR A 142 -14.72 -10.87 5.09
CA TYR A 142 -14.77 -9.58 4.40
C TYR A 142 -15.14 -9.76 2.93
N SER A 143 -14.46 -10.67 2.22
CA SER A 143 -14.69 -10.91 0.80
C SER A 143 -16.10 -11.41 0.53
N GLU A 144 -16.61 -12.35 1.32
CA GLU A 144 -17.98 -12.88 1.15
C GLU A 144 -19.04 -11.79 1.36
N LEU A 145 -18.90 -10.96 2.41
CA LEU A 145 -19.82 -9.84 2.66
C LEU A 145 -19.74 -8.77 1.55
N TYR A 146 -18.53 -8.49 1.07
CA TYR A 146 -18.30 -7.57 -0.04
C TYR A 146 -19.01 -8.04 -1.32
N GLU A 147 -18.91 -9.34 -1.66
CA GLU A 147 -19.58 -9.94 -2.82
C GLU A 147 -21.11 -9.95 -2.69
N LEU A 148 -21.64 -10.06 -1.47
CA LEU A 148 -23.07 -9.89 -1.19
C LEU A 148 -23.55 -8.43 -1.34
N GLY A 149 -22.67 -7.51 -1.74
CA GLY A 149 -22.99 -6.11 -2.00
C GLY A 149 -22.89 -5.20 -0.77
N LYS A 150 -22.36 -5.69 0.35
CA LYS A 150 -22.21 -4.93 1.59
C LYS A 150 -20.78 -5.07 2.13
N ALA A 151 -19.90 -4.13 1.78
CA ALA A 151 -18.60 -4.04 2.41
C ALA A 151 -18.79 -3.80 3.93
N PRO A 152 -18.39 -4.73 4.81
CA PRO A 152 -18.59 -4.53 6.24
C PRO A 152 -17.65 -3.43 6.75
N PRO A 153 -18.08 -2.58 7.70
CA PRO A 153 -17.19 -1.67 8.39
C PRO A 153 -16.04 -2.44 9.03
N VAL A 154 -14.83 -1.91 8.92
CA VAL A 154 -13.63 -2.46 9.57
C VAL A 154 -13.12 -1.43 10.56
N ILE A 155 -12.95 -1.84 11.82
CA ILE A 155 -12.36 -1.02 12.87
C ILE A 155 -11.13 -1.70 13.46
N ASP A 156 -10.17 -0.91 13.93
CA ASP A 156 -8.96 -1.40 14.56
C ASP A 156 -9.00 -1.22 16.08
N ALA A 157 -8.59 -2.25 16.80
CA ALA A 157 -8.49 -2.26 18.25
C ALA A 157 -7.62 -1.09 18.79
N GLU A 158 -6.57 -0.69 18.09
CA GLU A 158 -5.75 0.46 18.46
C GLU A 158 -6.52 1.77 18.35
N ASP A 159 -7.33 1.94 17.30
CA ASP A 159 -8.17 3.14 17.12
C ASP A 159 -9.28 3.20 18.18
N VAL A 160 -9.81 2.04 18.62
CA VAL A 160 -10.76 1.94 19.75
C VAL A 160 -10.08 2.27 21.07
N GLU A 161 -8.83 1.84 21.31
CA GLU A 161 -8.09 2.17 22.54
C GLU A 161 -7.73 3.66 22.62
N GLN A 162 -7.37 4.28 21.49
CA GLN A 162 -6.90 5.68 21.44
C GLN A 162 -8.03 6.71 21.47
N ASP A 163 -9.13 6.47 20.75
CA ASP A 163 -10.31 7.35 20.75
C ASP A 163 -11.58 6.49 20.66
N PRO A 164 -12.03 5.94 21.81
CA PRO A 164 -13.14 5.00 21.87
C PRO A 164 -14.46 5.63 21.39
N GLU A 165 -14.73 6.88 21.77
CA GLU A 165 -15.97 7.56 21.39
C GLU A 165 -16.05 7.79 19.89
N GLY A 166 -15.01 8.39 19.29
CA GLY A 166 -15.01 8.65 17.85
C GLY A 166 -15.10 7.36 17.03
N THR A 167 -14.40 6.30 17.46
CA THR A 167 -14.44 5.00 16.76
C THR A 167 -15.80 4.32 16.88
N LEU A 168 -16.39 4.26 18.08
CA LEU A 168 -17.69 3.60 18.28
C LEU A 168 -18.84 4.40 17.69
N ARG A 169 -18.78 5.74 17.71
CA ARG A 169 -19.78 6.58 17.06
C ARG A 169 -19.77 6.38 15.54
N GLY A 170 -18.58 6.36 14.92
CA GLY A 170 -18.43 6.06 13.49
C GLY A 170 -18.90 4.65 13.14
N LEU A 171 -18.58 3.66 13.98
CA LEU A 171 -19.10 2.29 13.80
C LEU A 171 -20.63 2.21 13.89
N CYS A 172 -21.23 2.89 14.86
CA CYS A 172 -22.69 2.92 15.02
C CYS A 172 -23.37 3.57 13.80
N GLU A 173 -22.78 4.66 13.26
CA GLU A 173 -23.23 5.29 12.02
C GLU A 173 -23.14 4.32 10.84
N ASP A 174 -22.00 3.65 10.64
CA ASP A 174 -21.82 2.71 9.54
C ASP A 174 -22.74 1.48 9.64
N LEU A 175 -23.11 1.08 10.87
CA LEU A 175 -24.06 0.01 11.15
C LEU A 175 -25.52 0.48 11.11
N ASP A 176 -25.79 1.78 10.99
CA ASP A 176 -27.13 2.37 11.11
C ASP A 176 -27.82 1.96 12.43
N ILE A 177 -27.16 2.26 13.55
CA ILE A 177 -27.70 2.12 14.91
C ILE A 177 -27.34 3.38 15.74
N PRO A 178 -28.15 3.78 16.74
CA PRO A 178 -27.86 4.99 17.52
C PRO A 178 -26.68 4.75 18.46
N PHE A 179 -25.69 5.64 18.49
CA PHE A 179 -24.63 5.60 19.51
C PHE A 179 -25.19 5.97 20.90
N GLN A 180 -24.73 5.27 21.95
CA GLN A 180 -25.06 5.59 23.34
C GLN A 180 -23.78 5.81 24.16
N GLU A 181 -23.70 6.90 24.91
CA GLU A 181 -22.51 7.24 25.72
C GLU A 181 -22.15 6.16 26.75
N LYS A 182 -23.16 5.43 27.26
CA LYS A 182 -22.97 4.29 28.17
C LYS A 182 -22.05 3.22 27.60
N MET A 183 -21.93 3.10 26.28
CA MET A 183 -21.02 2.18 25.61
C MET A 183 -19.54 2.39 26.00
N LEU A 184 -19.16 3.55 26.53
CA LEU A 184 -17.78 3.89 26.83
C LEU A 184 -17.27 3.33 28.17
N ARG A 185 -18.18 2.94 29.08
CA ARG A 185 -17.82 2.51 30.43
C ARG A 185 -18.66 1.34 30.91
N TRP A 186 -18.05 0.45 31.66
CA TRP A 186 -18.72 -0.69 32.30
C TRP A 186 -18.15 -0.91 33.70
N GLU A 187 -18.87 -1.67 34.53
CA GLU A 187 -18.35 -2.08 35.82
C GLU A 187 -17.28 -3.16 35.66
N ALA A 188 -16.22 -3.12 36.48
CA ALA A 188 -15.24 -4.19 36.55
C ALA A 188 -15.87 -5.51 37.05
N GLY A 189 -15.18 -6.63 36.82
CA GLY A 189 -15.58 -7.97 37.26
C GLY A 189 -16.24 -8.82 36.16
N PRO A 190 -16.46 -10.12 36.45
CA PRO A 190 -17.14 -11.04 35.55
C PRO A 190 -18.59 -10.61 35.31
N LYS A 191 -19.13 -10.96 34.14
CA LYS A 191 -20.50 -10.63 33.74
C LYS A 191 -21.32 -11.91 33.49
N PRO A 192 -22.64 -11.91 33.75
CA PRO A 192 -23.49 -13.06 33.43
C PRO A 192 -23.51 -13.47 31.94
N ILE A 193 -23.15 -12.53 31.06
CA ILE A 193 -23.04 -12.75 29.61
C ILE A 193 -21.70 -13.37 29.19
N ASP A 194 -20.76 -13.55 30.12
CA ASP A 194 -19.47 -14.16 29.82
C ASP A 194 -19.64 -15.65 29.51
N GLY A 195 -19.01 -16.12 28.42
CA GLY A 195 -18.92 -17.55 28.16
C GLY A 195 -18.09 -18.28 29.22
N ILE A 196 -18.28 -19.59 29.33
CA ILE A 196 -17.63 -20.42 30.36
C ILE A 196 -16.10 -20.39 30.32
N TRP A 197 -15.52 -20.01 29.18
CA TRP A 197 -14.08 -19.87 28.97
C TRP A 197 -13.50 -18.57 29.57
N ALA A 198 -14.32 -17.67 30.10
CA ALA A 198 -13.89 -16.40 30.67
C ALA A 198 -12.73 -16.51 31.69
N PRO A 199 -12.66 -17.51 32.59
CA PRO A 199 -11.55 -17.67 33.52
C PRO A 199 -10.16 -17.76 32.83
N TRP A 200 -10.11 -18.26 31.60
CA TRP A 200 -8.87 -18.41 30.82
C TRP A 200 -8.52 -17.15 30.02
N TRP A 201 -9.52 -16.43 29.52
CA TRP A 201 -9.31 -15.36 28.53
C TRP A 201 -9.53 -13.94 29.05
N TYR A 202 -10.42 -13.74 30.04
CA TYR A 202 -11.03 -12.43 30.34
C TYR A 202 -10.41 -11.69 31.53
N LYS A 203 -9.35 -12.25 32.13
CA LYS A 203 -8.63 -11.64 33.26
C LYS A 203 -8.29 -10.15 33.08
N SER A 204 -8.03 -9.71 31.85
CA SER A 204 -7.74 -8.29 31.56
C SER A 204 -9.01 -7.43 31.52
N VAL A 205 -10.08 -7.88 30.87
CA VAL A 205 -11.31 -7.09 30.73
C VAL A 205 -12.06 -7.00 32.05
N HIS A 206 -12.00 -8.05 32.89
CA HIS A 206 -12.58 -8.03 34.24
C HIS A 206 -11.93 -7.00 35.17
N LYS A 207 -10.76 -6.46 34.83
CA LYS A 207 -10.10 -5.38 35.58
C LYS A 207 -10.35 -3.99 35.00
N SER A 208 -10.99 -3.92 33.83
CA SER A 208 -11.23 -2.68 33.11
C SER A 208 -12.63 -2.13 33.41
N THR A 209 -12.79 -0.82 33.24
CA THR A 209 -14.07 -0.11 33.37
C THR A 209 -14.44 0.66 32.10
N GLY A 210 -13.74 0.39 31.01
CA GLY A 210 -13.84 1.10 29.73
C GLY A 210 -12.65 0.78 28.84
N PHE A 211 -12.59 1.44 27.68
CA PHE A 211 -11.41 1.41 26.82
C PHE A 211 -10.35 2.35 27.37
N ALA A 212 -9.17 1.83 27.68
CA ALA A 212 -8.06 2.63 28.15
C ALA A 212 -6.76 2.18 27.46
N PRO A 213 -5.93 3.11 26.97
CA PRO A 213 -4.63 2.75 26.44
C PRO A 213 -3.79 2.19 27.58
N VAL A 214 -3.43 0.91 27.48
CA VAL A 214 -2.48 0.32 28.44
C VAL A 214 -1.11 0.89 28.13
N ARG A 215 -0.49 1.56 29.09
CA ARG A 215 0.91 2.00 29.00
C ARG A 215 1.81 0.75 28.89
N LYS A 216 2.14 0.35 27.65
CA LYS A 216 3.02 -0.78 27.40
C LYS A 216 4.46 -0.32 27.53
N TYR A 217 5.22 -0.95 28.41
CA TYR A 217 6.67 -0.86 28.35
C TYR A 217 7.14 -1.50 27.03
N PRO A 218 8.07 -0.88 26.28
CA PRO A 218 8.62 -1.48 25.08
C PRO A 218 9.19 -2.87 25.41
N ARG A 219 8.72 -3.89 24.69
CA ARG A 219 9.29 -5.24 24.76
C ARG A 219 9.69 -5.65 23.36
N ALA A 220 10.82 -6.32 23.24
CA ALA A 220 11.21 -6.93 21.98
C ALA A 220 10.16 -7.97 21.56
N PHE A 221 9.89 -8.01 20.26
CA PHE A 221 9.02 -9.04 19.71
C PHE A 221 9.74 -10.41 19.83
N PRO A 222 9.07 -11.47 20.32
CA PRO A 222 9.72 -12.78 20.47
C PRO A 222 10.13 -13.36 19.11
N PHE A 223 11.42 -13.69 18.96
CA PHE A 223 11.98 -14.15 17.68
C PHE A 223 11.31 -15.45 17.19
N ASN A 224 10.91 -16.34 18.10
CA ASN A 224 10.20 -17.59 17.79
C ASN A 224 8.80 -17.38 17.17
N LEU A 225 8.26 -16.16 17.19
CA LEU A 225 6.96 -15.83 16.61
C LEU A 225 7.08 -15.07 15.28
N TYR A 226 8.30 -14.85 14.77
CA TYR A 226 8.53 -14.01 13.60
C TYR A 226 7.92 -14.60 12.33
N ASP A 227 8.11 -15.90 12.07
CA ASP A 227 7.56 -16.55 10.87
C ASP A 227 6.03 -16.48 10.86
N LEU A 228 5.38 -16.64 12.02
CA LEU A 228 3.94 -16.54 12.13
C LEU A 228 3.46 -15.08 11.99
N LEU A 229 4.24 -14.11 12.48
CA LEU A 229 3.98 -12.69 12.23
C LEU A 229 4.02 -12.38 10.73
N GLU A 230 5.05 -12.84 10.03
CA GLU A 230 5.22 -12.64 8.59
C GLU A 230 4.04 -13.23 7.81
N GLN A 231 3.61 -14.45 8.15
CA GLN A 231 2.41 -15.08 7.56
C GLN A 231 1.11 -14.32 7.87
N SER A 232 1.02 -13.66 9.02
CA SER A 232 -0.20 -13.00 9.50
C SER A 232 -0.38 -11.57 8.97
N LEU A 233 0.72 -10.86 8.73
CA LEU A 233 0.71 -9.44 8.36
C LEU A 233 -0.05 -9.14 7.06
N PRO A 234 0.05 -9.95 5.97
CA PRO A 234 -0.70 -9.70 4.75
C PRO A 234 -2.21 -9.61 4.97
N PHE A 235 -2.79 -10.53 5.76
CA PHE A 235 -4.23 -10.54 6.07
C PHE A 235 -4.65 -9.31 6.87
N TYR A 236 -3.87 -8.95 7.90
CA TYR A 236 -4.12 -7.74 8.68
C TYR A 236 -4.00 -6.47 7.82
N ASN A 237 -2.94 -6.34 7.01
CA ASN A 237 -2.71 -5.16 6.19
C ASN A 237 -3.81 -4.96 5.14
N MET A 238 -4.32 -6.05 4.55
CA MET A 238 -5.46 -5.99 3.65
C MET A 238 -6.68 -5.38 4.35
N LEU A 239 -7.05 -5.86 5.53
CA LEU A 239 -8.19 -5.35 6.29
C LEU A 239 -7.93 -3.93 6.84
N ARG A 240 -6.71 -3.64 7.31
CA ARG A 240 -6.30 -2.31 7.80
C ARG A 240 -6.47 -1.24 6.72
N SER A 241 -6.22 -1.57 5.45
CA SER A 241 -6.46 -0.66 4.33
C SER A 241 -7.94 -0.27 4.14
N ARG A 242 -8.86 -1.04 4.72
CA ARG A 242 -10.32 -0.82 4.69
C ARG A 242 -10.85 -0.10 5.92
N VAL A 243 -10.02 0.11 6.94
CA VAL A 243 -10.43 0.84 8.14
C VAL A 243 -10.79 2.27 7.77
N ARG A 244 -11.93 2.75 8.27
CA ARG A 244 -12.37 4.13 8.08
C ARG A 244 -11.29 5.06 8.62
N ARG A 245 -10.61 5.78 7.73
CA ARG A 245 -9.58 6.74 8.13
C ARG A 245 -10.26 7.85 8.92
N LYS A 246 -9.87 8.03 10.20
CA LYS A 246 -10.24 9.24 10.92
C LYS A 246 -9.62 10.44 10.20
N SER A 247 -10.41 11.51 10.11
CA SER A 247 -9.87 12.86 10.00
C SER A 247 -8.96 13.07 11.21
N SER A 248 -7.67 12.82 11.04
CA SER A 248 -6.63 13.18 12.01
C SER A 248 -6.78 14.65 12.42
N LEU A 249 -6.37 14.99 13.65
CA LEU A 249 -6.19 16.38 14.10
C LEU A 249 -5.20 17.16 13.22
N MET A 250 -4.39 16.48 12.40
CA MET A 250 -3.75 17.06 11.23
C MET A 250 -4.73 17.01 10.06
N LYS A 251 -5.06 18.17 9.44
CA LYS A 251 -5.86 18.26 8.21
C LYS A 251 -5.52 17.10 7.28
N THR A 252 -6.40 16.12 7.18
CA THR A 252 -6.25 15.04 6.22
C THR A 252 -6.28 15.70 4.85
N LEU A 253 -5.16 15.60 4.12
CA LEU A 253 -5.13 16.10 2.74
C LEU A 253 -6.20 15.34 1.96
N PRO A 254 -7.01 16.02 1.13
CA PRO A 254 -7.97 15.33 0.28
C PRO A 254 -7.24 14.29 -0.58
N PRO A 255 -7.88 13.15 -0.91
CA PRO A 255 -7.30 12.20 -1.84
C PRO A 255 -6.83 12.94 -3.10
N PRO A 256 -5.57 12.78 -3.52
CA PRO A 256 -5.07 13.51 -4.68
C PRO A 256 -5.80 13.04 -5.93
N VAL A 257 -6.22 13.99 -6.77
CA VAL A 257 -6.75 13.68 -8.09
C VAL A 257 -5.58 13.26 -8.97
N LEU A 258 -5.65 12.05 -9.54
CA LEU A 258 -4.64 11.58 -10.48
C LEU A 258 -4.69 12.42 -11.76
N PRO A 259 -3.54 12.83 -12.33
CA PRO A 259 -3.50 13.54 -13.60
C PRO A 259 -4.20 12.79 -14.74
N VAL A 260 -4.16 11.45 -14.69
CA VAL A 260 -4.89 10.56 -15.59
C VAL A 260 -5.65 9.52 -14.76
N PRO A 261 -6.99 9.58 -14.70
CA PRO A 261 -7.80 8.66 -13.87
C PRO A 261 -7.58 7.17 -14.18
N ALA A 262 -7.30 6.82 -15.44
CA ALA A 262 -7.03 5.44 -15.85
C ALA A 262 -5.80 4.81 -15.16
N ASN A 263 -4.91 5.62 -14.56
CA ASN A 263 -3.75 5.14 -13.81
C ASN A 263 -4.08 4.73 -12.36
N GLU A 264 -5.35 4.79 -11.91
CA GLU A 264 -5.76 4.35 -10.57
C GLU A 264 -5.48 2.85 -10.37
N LYS A 265 -5.79 2.03 -11.38
CA LYS A 265 -5.60 0.57 -11.37
C LYS A 265 -4.56 0.15 -12.40
N LEU A 266 -3.29 0.46 -12.13
CA LEU A 266 -2.17 0.02 -12.96
C LEU A 266 -1.46 -1.20 -12.35
N LEU A 267 -0.81 -1.97 -13.23
CA LEU A 267 0.11 -3.05 -12.88
C LEU A 267 1.54 -2.65 -13.25
N ALA A 268 2.48 -2.83 -12.33
CA ALA A 268 3.89 -2.54 -12.54
C ALA A 268 4.74 -3.79 -12.27
N TRP A 269 5.82 -3.96 -13.02
CA TRP A 269 6.81 -5.00 -12.73
C TRP A 269 7.76 -4.53 -11.64
N VAL A 270 8.01 -5.35 -10.62
CA VAL A 270 9.05 -5.11 -9.60
C VAL A 270 9.75 -6.43 -9.28
N GLY A 271 11.07 -6.49 -9.50
CA GLY A 271 11.85 -7.71 -9.31
C GLY A 271 11.54 -8.73 -10.41
N ASP A 272 10.69 -9.69 -10.09
CA ASP A 272 10.25 -10.81 -10.92
C ASP A 272 8.71 -10.93 -11.03
N GLU A 273 7.97 -9.99 -10.44
CA GLU A 273 6.51 -10.04 -10.33
C GLU A 273 5.81 -8.83 -10.97
N ILE A 274 4.58 -9.04 -11.45
CA ILE A 274 3.65 -7.97 -11.82
C ILE A 274 2.73 -7.70 -10.64
N LEU A 275 2.78 -6.48 -10.12
CA LEU A 275 2.09 -6.08 -8.89
C LEU A 275 1.13 -4.90 -9.15
N PRO A 276 -0.04 -4.84 -8.47
CA PRO A 276 -0.88 -3.65 -8.44
C PRO A 276 -0.15 -2.42 -7.91
N ARG A 277 -0.55 -1.22 -8.35
CA ARG A 277 0.03 0.08 -7.96
C ARG A 277 0.39 0.19 -6.47
N GLU A 278 -0.52 -0.20 -5.58
CA GLU A 278 -0.35 -0.08 -4.12
C GLU A 278 0.59 -1.12 -3.50
N SER A 279 0.86 -2.21 -4.23
CA SER A 279 1.75 -3.30 -3.83
C SER A 279 3.13 -3.20 -4.47
N ALA A 280 3.27 -2.48 -5.58
CA ALA A 280 4.52 -2.27 -6.30
C ALA A 280 5.53 -1.46 -5.47
N LYS A 281 6.32 -2.15 -4.65
CA LYS A 281 7.26 -1.58 -3.67
C LYS A 281 8.59 -2.30 -3.73
N VAL A 282 9.67 -1.57 -3.45
CA VAL A 282 10.99 -2.16 -3.22
C VAL A 282 11.28 -2.27 -1.73
N SER A 283 12.15 -3.22 -1.36
CA SER A 283 12.62 -3.35 0.02
C SER A 283 13.30 -2.07 0.50
N VAL A 284 13.13 -1.72 1.78
CA VAL A 284 13.93 -0.65 2.42
C VAL A 284 15.43 -0.97 2.44
N PHE A 285 15.80 -2.23 2.22
CA PHE A 285 17.18 -2.68 2.04
C PHE A 285 17.68 -2.59 0.59
N ASP A 286 16.87 -2.13 -0.37
CA ASP A 286 17.32 -1.91 -1.75
C ASP A 286 18.27 -0.72 -1.83
N SER A 287 19.33 -0.85 -2.63
CA SER A 287 20.34 0.18 -2.88
C SER A 287 19.73 1.52 -3.35
N VAL A 288 18.62 1.49 -4.08
CA VAL A 288 17.96 2.74 -4.52
C VAL A 288 17.40 3.53 -3.34
N VAL A 289 16.93 2.86 -2.28
CA VAL A 289 16.36 3.49 -1.09
C VAL A 289 17.48 4.02 -0.19
N GLN A 290 18.56 3.26 -0.02
CA GLN A 290 19.65 3.63 0.88
C GLN A 290 20.56 4.74 0.32
N GLY A 291 20.70 4.84 -1.01
CA GLY A 291 21.66 5.77 -1.62
C GLY A 291 21.42 6.15 -3.08
N GLY A 292 20.23 5.90 -3.64
CA GLY A 292 19.92 6.26 -5.04
C GLY A 292 20.69 5.47 -6.09
N ASP A 293 21.29 4.34 -5.72
CA ASP A 293 22.16 3.50 -6.57
C ASP A 293 21.32 2.63 -7.54
N ALA A 294 20.87 3.29 -8.61
CA ALA A 294 20.08 2.75 -9.70
C ALA A 294 20.32 3.53 -11.01
N VAL A 295 20.07 2.87 -12.13
CA VAL A 295 19.98 3.47 -13.48
C VAL A 295 18.55 3.38 -13.99
N TRP A 296 18.16 4.25 -14.93
CA TRP A 296 16.81 4.24 -15.47
C TRP A 296 16.77 4.64 -16.94
N GLU A 297 15.61 4.46 -17.56
CA GLU A 297 15.28 4.89 -18.92
C GLU A 297 13.82 5.37 -18.99
N GLY A 298 13.58 6.32 -19.89
CA GLY A 298 12.24 6.81 -20.22
C GLY A 298 11.86 6.35 -21.62
N LEU A 299 10.95 5.39 -21.72
CA LEU A 299 10.51 4.83 -23.01
C LEU A 299 9.13 5.38 -23.39
N ARG A 300 8.91 5.53 -24.70
CA ARG A 300 7.60 5.93 -25.25
C ARG A 300 7.03 4.83 -26.13
N VAL A 301 5.75 4.53 -25.91
CA VAL A 301 4.97 3.63 -26.77
C VAL A 301 4.13 4.47 -27.71
N TYR A 302 4.29 4.24 -29.01
CA TYR A 302 3.48 4.82 -30.08
C TYR A 302 3.04 3.70 -31.01
N ASP A 303 1.74 3.61 -31.29
CA ASP A 303 1.18 2.63 -32.25
C ASP A 303 1.80 1.23 -32.11
N ARG A 304 1.68 0.65 -30.90
CA ARG A 304 2.17 -0.68 -30.51
C ARG A 304 3.69 -0.88 -30.56
N LYS A 305 4.47 0.17 -30.79
CA LYS A 305 5.93 0.12 -30.86
C LYS A 305 6.57 0.99 -29.79
N ILE A 306 7.68 0.50 -29.23
CA ILE A 306 8.52 1.30 -28.34
C ILE A 306 9.54 2.05 -29.20
N PHE A 307 9.51 3.38 -29.15
CA PHE A 307 10.42 4.21 -29.93
C PHE A 307 11.86 4.01 -29.48
N LYS A 308 12.74 3.58 -30.40
CA LYS A 308 14.18 3.39 -30.19
C LYS A 308 14.55 2.51 -29.00
N LEU A 309 13.80 1.42 -28.82
CA LEU A 309 13.98 0.50 -27.70
C LEU A 309 15.42 0.00 -27.57
N GLU A 310 16.06 -0.41 -28.68
CA GLU A 310 17.42 -0.95 -28.62
C GLU A 310 18.43 0.09 -28.12
N GLU A 311 18.35 1.33 -28.61
CA GLU A 311 19.24 2.40 -28.20
C GLU A 311 19.03 2.81 -26.73
N HIS A 312 17.79 2.75 -26.24
CA HIS A 312 17.50 2.94 -24.83
C HIS A 312 18.11 1.83 -23.97
N LEU A 313 18.01 0.58 -24.41
CA LEU A 313 18.62 -0.55 -23.70
C LEU A 313 20.15 -0.47 -23.73
N ASP A 314 20.76 -0.10 -24.86
CA ASP A 314 22.21 0.12 -24.96
C ASP A 314 22.68 1.10 -23.87
N ARG A 315 22.01 2.24 -23.74
CA ARG A 315 22.36 3.26 -22.74
C ARG A 315 22.09 2.80 -21.30
N LEU A 316 21.06 2.00 -21.07
CA LEU A 316 20.81 1.38 -19.75
C LEU A 316 21.98 0.46 -19.37
N PHE A 317 22.42 -0.41 -20.28
CA PHE A 317 23.56 -1.30 -20.06
C PHE A 317 24.87 -0.55 -19.88
N ASP A 318 25.13 0.49 -20.67
CA ASP A 318 26.32 1.35 -20.52
C ASP A 318 26.32 2.06 -19.17
N SER A 319 25.17 2.58 -18.73
CA SER A 319 25.02 3.22 -17.42
C SER A 319 25.23 2.23 -16.27
N ALA A 320 24.65 1.03 -16.36
CA ALA A 320 24.84 -0.03 -15.37
C ALA A 320 26.31 -0.47 -15.30
N LYS A 321 26.97 -0.61 -16.45
CA LYS A 321 28.41 -0.93 -16.55
C LYS A 321 29.27 0.17 -15.95
N ALA A 322 28.97 1.45 -16.20
CA ALA A 322 29.70 2.58 -15.62
C ALA A 322 29.62 2.60 -14.08
N LEU A 323 28.51 2.13 -13.52
CA LEU A 323 28.33 1.95 -12.08
C LEU A 323 28.80 0.57 -11.56
N ALA A 324 29.46 -0.24 -12.39
CA ALA A 324 29.94 -1.58 -12.05
C ALA A 324 28.85 -2.50 -11.49
N PHE A 325 27.65 -2.48 -12.07
CA PHE A 325 26.60 -3.43 -11.72
C PHE A 325 27.04 -4.84 -12.14
N ASN A 326 26.77 -5.82 -11.27
CA ASN A 326 26.97 -7.24 -11.56
C ASN A 326 25.59 -7.91 -11.68
N ASN A 327 25.53 -9.06 -12.36
CA ASN A 327 24.29 -9.83 -12.53
C ASN A 327 23.13 -8.97 -13.11
N VAL A 328 23.46 -8.13 -14.09
CA VAL A 328 22.46 -7.35 -14.83
C VAL A 328 21.62 -8.34 -15.66
N PRO A 329 20.28 -8.28 -15.63
CA PRO A 329 19.43 -9.11 -16.47
C PRO A 329 19.78 -8.95 -17.95
N SER A 330 19.63 -10.03 -18.70
CA SER A 330 19.84 -10.02 -20.15
C SER A 330 18.86 -9.07 -20.84
N ARG A 331 19.23 -8.65 -22.05
CA ARG A 331 18.39 -7.79 -22.89
C ARG A 331 16.99 -8.39 -23.11
N ASP A 332 16.93 -9.69 -23.32
CA ASP A 332 15.67 -10.39 -23.61
C ASP A 332 14.78 -10.50 -22.36
N GLU A 333 15.36 -10.71 -21.18
CA GLU A 333 14.62 -10.68 -19.91
C GLU A 333 14.02 -9.29 -19.63
N ILE A 334 14.76 -8.22 -19.90
CA ILE A 334 14.26 -6.84 -19.74
C ILE A 334 13.12 -6.57 -20.73
N LYS A 335 13.27 -6.98 -21.99
CA LYS A 335 12.21 -6.85 -23.00
C LYS A 335 10.96 -7.63 -22.61
N GLU A 336 11.12 -8.86 -22.16
CA GLU A 336 9.99 -9.70 -21.72
C GLU A 336 9.24 -9.06 -20.57
N ALA A 337 9.94 -8.55 -19.55
CA ALA A 337 9.33 -7.81 -18.44
C ALA A 337 8.54 -6.58 -18.94
N ILE A 338 9.11 -5.82 -19.87
CA ILE A 338 8.44 -4.66 -20.47
C ILE A 338 7.15 -5.08 -21.19
N PHE A 339 7.24 -6.04 -22.11
CA PHE A 339 6.11 -6.43 -22.94
C PHE A 339 5.01 -7.13 -22.13
N ARG A 340 5.35 -8.00 -21.18
CA ARG A 340 4.37 -8.61 -20.25
C ARG A 340 3.62 -7.56 -19.46
N THR A 341 4.31 -6.54 -18.97
CA THR A 341 3.69 -5.45 -18.19
C THR A 341 2.76 -4.60 -19.06
N LEU A 342 3.17 -4.23 -20.28
CA LEU A 342 2.30 -3.50 -21.21
C LEU A 342 1.07 -4.31 -21.60
N ASN A 343 1.24 -5.60 -21.93
CA ASN A 343 0.15 -6.50 -22.28
C ASN A 343 -0.84 -6.66 -21.12
N ALA A 344 -0.35 -6.82 -19.89
CA ALA A 344 -1.20 -6.94 -18.70
C ALA A 344 -2.05 -5.67 -18.44
N ASN A 345 -1.58 -4.50 -18.87
CA ASN A 345 -2.32 -3.24 -18.76
C ASN A 345 -3.13 -2.86 -20.02
N GLY A 346 -2.98 -3.58 -21.14
CA GLY A 346 -3.53 -3.17 -22.43
C GLY A 346 -2.94 -1.85 -22.97
N MET A 347 -1.72 -1.52 -22.59
CA MET A 347 -1.05 -0.25 -22.90
C MET A 347 -0.30 -0.33 -24.24
N PHE A 348 -1.01 -0.07 -25.33
CA PHE A 348 -0.50 -0.21 -26.70
C PHE A 348 -0.16 1.12 -27.38
N ASP A 349 -0.46 2.26 -26.76
CA ASP A 349 -0.18 3.59 -27.29
C ASP A 349 -0.13 4.62 -26.15
N ASN A 350 0.25 5.87 -26.41
CA ASN A 350 0.18 7.01 -25.47
C ASN A 350 0.71 6.71 -24.05
N THR A 351 1.72 5.84 -23.98
CA THR A 351 2.26 5.30 -22.73
C THR A 351 3.69 5.78 -22.56
N HIS A 352 4.02 6.14 -21.32
CA HIS A 352 5.40 6.35 -20.91
C HIS A 352 5.81 5.27 -19.93
N ILE A 353 6.96 4.65 -20.15
CA ILE A 353 7.51 3.64 -19.25
C ILE A 353 8.71 4.26 -18.55
N ARG A 354 8.68 4.32 -17.22
CA ARG A 354 9.88 4.51 -16.41
C ARG A 354 10.47 3.13 -16.15
N LEU A 355 11.48 2.77 -16.93
CA LEU A 355 12.27 1.56 -16.73
C LEU A 355 13.36 1.89 -15.71
N THR A 356 13.49 1.15 -14.62
CA THR A 356 14.55 1.38 -13.62
C THR A 356 15.21 0.06 -13.26
N LEU A 357 16.53 0.06 -13.17
CA LEU A 357 17.32 -1.07 -12.69
C LEU A 357 18.12 -0.62 -11.48
N THR A 358 17.81 -1.16 -10.32
CA THR A 358 18.59 -0.92 -9.10
C THR A 358 19.69 -1.96 -8.97
N ARG A 359 20.76 -1.67 -8.22
CA ARG A 359 21.76 -2.70 -7.87
C ARG A 359 21.16 -3.81 -6.99
N GLY A 360 19.96 -3.59 -6.45
CA GLY A 360 19.15 -4.57 -5.76
C GLY A 360 19.17 -4.48 -4.24
N LYS A 361 18.52 -5.46 -3.61
CA LYS A 361 18.48 -5.64 -2.17
C LYS A 361 19.88 -5.91 -1.61
N LYS A 362 20.20 -5.30 -0.47
CA LYS A 362 21.40 -5.59 0.31
C LYS A 362 21.12 -6.57 1.45
N VAL A 363 22.12 -7.37 1.82
CA VAL A 363 22.07 -8.24 3.02
C VAL A 363 22.10 -7.44 4.33
N THR A 364 22.67 -6.23 4.31
CA THR A 364 22.72 -5.31 5.45
C THR A 364 22.79 -3.85 4.96
N SER A 365 22.49 -2.91 5.85
CA SER A 365 22.65 -1.48 5.55
C SER A 365 24.13 -1.13 5.39
N GLY A 366 24.48 -0.40 4.33
CA GLY A 366 25.85 0.05 4.11
C GLY A 366 26.13 0.50 2.68
N MET A 367 27.17 1.33 2.52
CA MET A 367 27.52 1.93 1.22
C MET A 367 28.18 0.95 0.25
N SER A 368 28.79 -0.13 0.73
CA SER A 368 29.52 -1.06 -0.14
C SER A 368 28.58 -1.79 -1.12
N PRO A 369 28.89 -1.81 -2.43
CA PRO A 369 28.20 -2.66 -3.41
C PRO A 369 28.36 -4.15 -3.14
N ALA A 370 29.34 -4.57 -2.33
CA ALA A 370 29.56 -5.98 -1.99
C ALA A 370 28.39 -6.60 -1.20
N PHE A 371 27.51 -5.78 -0.61
CA PHE A 371 26.33 -6.27 0.10
C PHE A 371 25.14 -6.60 -0.83
N ASN A 372 25.23 -6.27 -2.12
CA ASN A 372 24.21 -6.55 -3.13
C ASN A 372 24.30 -8.00 -3.64
N LEU A 373 23.89 -8.94 -2.79
CA LEU A 373 24.04 -10.39 -3.07
C LEU A 373 22.77 -11.05 -3.62
N TYR A 374 21.66 -10.31 -3.72
CA TYR A 374 20.38 -10.84 -4.21
C TYR A 374 20.12 -10.58 -5.71
N GLY A 375 21.07 -9.99 -6.43
CA GLY A 375 20.90 -9.57 -7.83
C GLY A 375 20.22 -8.21 -7.97
N CYS A 376 20.13 -7.71 -9.21
CA CYS A 376 19.51 -6.42 -9.52
C CYS A 376 17.97 -6.47 -9.39
N THR A 377 17.34 -5.36 -8.99
CA THR A 377 15.87 -5.23 -9.01
C THR A 377 15.45 -4.46 -10.27
N LEU A 378 14.76 -5.13 -11.20
CA LEU A 378 14.15 -4.48 -12.36
C LEU A 378 12.78 -3.91 -12.00
N ILE A 379 12.49 -2.70 -12.46
CA ILE A 379 11.22 -2.01 -12.27
C ILE A 379 10.72 -1.54 -13.63
N VAL A 380 9.51 -1.95 -14.01
CA VAL A 380 8.80 -1.44 -15.20
C VAL A 380 7.54 -0.73 -14.72
N LEU A 381 7.56 0.60 -14.75
CA LEU A 381 6.42 1.43 -14.38
C LEU A 381 5.85 2.12 -15.63
N PRO A 382 4.82 1.53 -16.27
CA PRO A 382 4.11 2.18 -17.36
C PRO A 382 2.96 3.05 -16.82
N GLU A 383 2.75 4.20 -17.43
CA GLU A 383 1.59 5.06 -17.17
C GLU A 383 1.01 5.58 -18.48
N TRP A 384 -0.32 5.69 -18.55
CA TRP A 384 -0.97 6.51 -19.56
C TRP A 384 -0.50 7.94 -19.37
N LYS A 385 0.15 8.51 -20.39
CA LYS A 385 0.84 9.79 -20.25
C LYS A 385 0.73 10.60 -21.54
N PRO A 386 -0.27 11.49 -21.65
CA PRO A 386 -0.32 12.45 -22.76
C PRO A 386 0.92 13.35 -22.77
N PRO A 387 1.18 14.08 -23.87
CA PRO A 387 2.21 15.11 -23.91
C PRO A 387 2.08 16.08 -22.72
N VAL A 388 3.20 16.37 -22.06
CA VAL A 388 3.24 17.23 -20.86
C VAL A 388 3.03 18.69 -21.21
N TYR A 389 3.56 19.12 -22.35
CA TYR A 389 3.51 20.50 -22.82
C TYR A 389 2.68 20.60 -24.08
N ASP A 390 1.97 21.72 -24.21
CA ASP A 390 1.34 22.11 -25.45
C ASP A 390 2.39 22.61 -26.45
N ASN A 391 2.50 21.91 -27.57
CA ASN A 391 3.45 22.27 -28.64
C ASN A 391 3.04 23.55 -29.40
N VAL A 392 1.83 24.09 -29.16
CA VAL A 392 1.33 25.31 -29.83
C VAL A 392 1.67 26.56 -29.04
N SER A 393 1.33 26.62 -27.75
CA SER A 393 1.56 27.79 -26.90
C SER A 393 3.01 27.93 -26.40
N GLY A 394 3.81 26.86 -26.48
CA GLY A 394 5.19 26.86 -26.03
C GLY A 394 5.32 26.81 -24.51
N ILE A 395 6.54 26.99 -24.00
CA ILE A 395 6.83 26.96 -22.56
C ILE A 395 7.72 28.13 -22.14
N MET A 396 7.56 28.57 -20.89
CA MET A 396 8.41 29.54 -20.22
C MET A 396 9.52 28.84 -19.45
N LEU A 397 10.77 29.29 -19.67
CA LEU A 397 11.94 28.77 -18.97
C LEU A 397 12.58 29.85 -18.10
N VAL A 398 13.04 29.45 -16.92
CA VAL A 398 13.90 30.29 -16.06
C VAL A 398 15.30 29.66 -15.96
N THR A 399 16.33 30.48 -15.74
CA THR A 399 17.66 29.94 -15.47
C THR A 399 17.79 29.59 -13.99
N ALA A 400 18.12 28.34 -13.67
CA ALA A 400 18.38 27.91 -12.30
C ALA A 400 19.75 28.38 -11.82
N THR A 401 19.83 28.69 -10.53
CA THR A 401 21.08 28.88 -9.80
C THR A 401 21.79 27.56 -9.57
N THR A 402 21.04 26.46 -9.35
CA THR A 402 21.59 25.10 -9.28
C THR A 402 22.35 24.74 -10.56
N ARG A 403 23.64 24.44 -10.41
CA ARG A 403 24.50 23.99 -11.52
C ARG A 403 24.34 22.51 -11.79
N ARG A 404 24.51 22.13 -13.05
CA ARG A 404 24.45 20.73 -13.48
C ARG A 404 25.68 19.97 -12.99
N ASN A 405 25.49 18.71 -12.59
CA ASN A 405 26.56 17.87 -12.09
C ASN A 405 27.72 17.76 -13.09
N SER A 406 28.93 17.96 -12.57
CA SER A 406 30.17 17.73 -13.30
C SER A 406 30.46 16.24 -13.42
N PRO A 407 31.05 15.77 -14.53
CA PRO A 407 31.63 14.43 -14.64
C PRO A 407 32.59 14.05 -13.50
N ASN A 408 33.21 15.04 -12.84
CA ASN A 408 34.11 14.81 -11.70
C ASN A 408 33.39 14.46 -10.39
N ASN A 409 32.08 14.69 -10.29
CA ASN A 409 31.29 14.41 -9.10
C ASN A 409 30.33 13.24 -9.35
N LEU A 410 29.48 13.41 -10.35
CA LEU A 410 28.55 12.38 -10.78
C LEU A 410 28.23 12.63 -12.26
N ASP A 411 28.75 11.77 -13.14
CA ASP A 411 28.69 11.99 -14.57
C ASP A 411 27.25 11.94 -15.09
N SER A 412 26.80 13.09 -15.61
CA SER A 412 25.48 13.29 -16.21
C SER A 412 25.24 12.42 -17.45
N LYS A 413 26.27 11.78 -18.01
CA LYS A 413 26.13 10.80 -19.09
C LYS A 413 25.58 9.46 -18.61
N ILE A 414 25.76 9.13 -17.32
CA ILE A 414 25.14 7.95 -16.71
C ILE A 414 23.68 8.32 -16.41
N HIS A 415 22.73 7.55 -16.95
CA HIS A 415 21.32 7.81 -16.69
C HIS A 415 20.89 7.23 -15.35
N HIS A 416 21.35 7.85 -14.26
CA HIS A 416 21.20 7.39 -12.87
C HIS A 416 19.99 8.00 -12.14
N ASN A 417 19.59 7.41 -11.00
CA ASN A 417 18.45 7.88 -10.20
C ASN A 417 18.77 9.01 -9.20
N ASN A 418 20.03 9.45 -9.09
CA ASN A 418 20.43 10.58 -8.24
C ASN A 418 20.00 11.95 -8.81
N LEU A 419 18.69 12.18 -8.86
CA LEU A 419 18.05 13.33 -9.53
C LEU A 419 17.80 14.52 -8.60
N LEU A 420 18.30 14.52 -7.35
CA LEU A 420 18.10 15.63 -6.43
C LEU A 420 18.61 16.96 -7.01
N ASN A 421 19.73 16.95 -7.72
CA ASN A 421 20.26 18.11 -8.45
C ASN A 421 19.23 18.69 -9.44
N ASN A 422 18.59 17.83 -10.23
CA ASN A 422 17.55 18.21 -11.19
C ASN A 422 16.26 18.66 -10.50
N ILE A 423 15.87 18.00 -9.40
CA ILE A 423 14.67 18.35 -8.62
C ILE A 423 14.81 19.74 -8.00
N LEU A 424 15.99 20.09 -7.47
CA LEU A 424 16.25 21.44 -6.94
C LEU A 424 16.09 22.52 -8.01
N ALA A 425 16.62 22.28 -9.22
CA ALA A 425 16.39 23.18 -10.35
C ALA A 425 14.90 23.30 -10.72
N LYS A 426 14.14 22.19 -10.67
CA LYS A 426 12.68 22.24 -10.89
C LYS A 426 11.95 23.01 -9.79
N VAL A 427 12.39 22.92 -8.53
CA VAL A 427 11.85 23.73 -7.43
C VAL A 427 12.07 25.22 -7.68
N GLU A 428 13.26 25.61 -8.16
CA GLU A 428 13.53 27.00 -8.56
C GLU A 428 12.61 27.45 -9.71
N GLY A 429 12.41 26.60 -10.71
CA GLY A 429 11.45 26.83 -11.81
C GLY A 429 10.03 27.08 -11.30
N ASN A 430 9.54 26.22 -10.41
CA ASN A 430 8.22 26.36 -9.81
C ASN A 430 8.08 27.65 -8.99
N ASN A 431 9.10 28.02 -8.22
CA ASN A 431 9.11 29.27 -7.44
C ASN A 431 9.09 30.52 -8.34
N ALA A 432 9.64 30.42 -9.55
CA ALA A 432 9.58 31.46 -10.56
C ALA A 432 8.28 31.40 -11.42
N SER A 433 7.37 30.47 -11.13
CA SER A 433 6.17 30.19 -11.96
C SER A 433 6.50 29.90 -13.43
N ALA A 434 7.67 29.29 -13.68
CA ALA A 434 8.10 28.85 -15.00
C ALA A 434 7.79 27.35 -15.21
N ASP A 435 7.61 26.95 -16.46
CA ASP A 435 7.28 25.57 -16.84
C ASP A 435 8.46 24.61 -16.63
N ASP A 436 9.70 25.08 -16.84
CA ASP A 436 10.92 24.31 -16.59
C ASP A 436 12.12 25.23 -16.30
N ALA A 437 13.23 24.64 -15.85
CA ALA A 437 14.43 25.39 -15.49
C ALA A 437 15.65 24.99 -16.33
N ILE A 438 16.31 25.97 -16.94
CA ILE A 438 17.59 25.82 -17.64
C ILE A 438 18.70 25.70 -16.61
N MET A 439 19.50 24.65 -16.71
CA MET A 439 20.68 24.42 -15.88
C MET A 439 21.95 24.78 -16.64
N LEU A 440 22.87 25.45 -15.95
CA LEU A 440 24.19 25.80 -16.48
C LEU A 440 25.25 24.82 -15.97
N ASP A 441 26.30 24.62 -16.77
CA ASP A 441 27.52 23.93 -16.32
C ASP A 441 28.35 24.79 -15.36
N LYS A 442 29.46 24.22 -14.85
CA LYS A 442 30.35 24.90 -13.90
C LYS A 442 30.97 26.20 -14.45
N ASP A 443 31.06 26.34 -15.77
CA ASP A 443 31.68 27.48 -16.46
C ASP A 443 30.63 28.50 -16.93
N GLY A 444 29.35 28.25 -16.64
CA GLY A 444 28.23 29.14 -16.95
C GLY A 444 27.64 28.94 -18.35
N TYR A 445 27.98 27.86 -19.06
CA TYR A 445 27.35 27.53 -20.34
C TYR A 445 26.06 26.74 -20.14
N VAL A 446 25.12 26.92 -21.08
CA VAL A 446 23.88 26.14 -21.10
C VAL A 446 24.18 24.66 -21.26
N SER A 447 23.66 23.84 -20.36
CA SER A 447 23.83 22.38 -20.39
C SER A 447 22.58 21.66 -20.90
N GLU A 448 21.52 21.68 -20.10
CA GLU A 448 20.20 21.09 -20.37
C GLU A 448 19.18 21.77 -19.44
N THR A 449 17.90 21.44 -19.57
CA THR A 449 16.93 21.76 -18.51
C THR A 449 16.99 20.69 -17.40
N ASN A 450 16.22 20.85 -16.33
CA ASN A 450 16.11 19.81 -15.31
C ASN A 450 15.58 18.46 -15.86
N ALA A 451 14.93 18.40 -17.02
CA ALA A 451 14.33 17.18 -17.55
C ALA A 451 14.57 16.89 -19.05
N THR A 452 15.11 17.82 -19.82
CA THR A 452 15.22 17.71 -21.29
C THR A 452 16.49 18.36 -21.84
N ASN A 453 17.03 17.82 -22.94
CA ASN A 453 18.06 18.52 -23.69
C ASN A 453 17.47 19.73 -24.43
N ILE A 454 18.29 20.76 -24.65
CA ILE A 454 17.88 22.00 -25.30
C ILE A 454 18.51 22.17 -26.69
N PHE A 455 17.76 22.82 -27.58
CA PHE A 455 18.18 23.23 -28.91
C PHE A 455 17.91 24.72 -29.12
N LEU A 456 18.80 25.40 -29.84
CA LEU A 456 18.64 26.78 -30.28
C LEU A 456 18.75 26.84 -31.81
N VAL A 457 17.78 27.48 -32.45
CA VAL A 457 17.84 27.78 -33.89
C VAL A 457 18.29 29.23 -34.07
N LYS A 458 19.46 29.43 -34.68
CA LYS A 458 20.02 30.77 -34.93
C LYS A 458 20.58 30.86 -36.34
N LYS A 459 20.10 31.83 -37.13
CA LYS A 459 20.50 32.03 -38.54
C LYS A 459 20.37 30.74 -39.36
N GLY A 460 19.24 30.04 -39.24
CA GLY A 460 18.96 28.80 -39.95
C GLY A 460 19.76 27.58 -39.49
N ARG A 461 20.58 27.69 -38.44
CA ARG A 461 21.38 26.59 -37.89
C ARG A 461 20.82 26.10 -36.57
N VAL A 462 20.78 24.78 -36.42
CA VAL A 462 20.42 24.11 -35.16
C VAL A 462 21.68 23.95 -34.31
N LEU A 463 21.60 24.39 -33.06
CA LEU A 463 22.67 24.30 -32.08
C LEU A 463 22.13 23.54 -30.85
N THR A 464 22.89 22.57 -30.32
CA THR A 464 22.64 22.00 -28.98
C THR A 464 23.95 21.95 -28.17
N PRO A 465 23.91 22.03 -26.82
CA PRO A 465 25.09 21.86 -25.99
C PRO A 465 25.83 20.56 -26.29
N HIS A 466 27.16 20.58 -26.10
CA HIS A 466 27.95 19.36 -26.16
C HIS A 466 27.66 18.50 -24.91
N ALA A 467 27.72 17.18 -25.05
CA ALA A 467 27.30 16.24 -24.01
C ALA A 467 28.37 16.05 -22.90
N ASP A 468 29.01 17.14 -22.47
CA ASP A 468 29.99 17.13 -21.37
C ASP A 468 29.30 17.18 -20.01
N TYR A 469 28.25 18.00 -19.89
CA TYR A 469 27.50 18.25 -18.65
C TYR A 469 26.02 17.91 -18.78
N CYS A 470 25.60 17.17 -19.81
CA CYS A 470 24.22 16.78 -20.02
C CYS A 470 24.12 15.32 -20.45
N LEU A 471 22.90 14.76 -20.36
CA LEU A 471 22.67 13.40 -20.84
C LEU A 471 22.74 13.38 -22.38
N PRO A 472 23.46 12.43 -23.00
CA PRO A 472 23.39 12.21 -24.45
C PRO A 472 22.02 11.61 -24.82
N GLY A 473 21.01 12.48 -24.95
CA GLY A 473 19.63 12.08 -25.21
C GLY A 473 19.44 11.39 -26.56
N ILE A 474 18.62 10.34 -26.59
CA ILE A 474 18.25 9.62 -27.82
C ILE A 474 17.39 10.50 -28.74
N THR A 475 16.47 11.29 -28.17
CA THR A 475 15.74 12.34 -28.91
C THR A 475 16.70 13.37 -29.48
N ARG A 476 17.70 13.80 -28.69
CA ARG A 476 18.72 14.76 -29.14
C ARG A 476 19.51 14.21 -30.34
N ALA A 477 19.94 12.95 -30.28
CA ALA A 477 20.63 12.29 -31.38
C ALA A 477 19.75 12.21 -32.64
N THR A 478 18.46 11.91 -32.48
CA THR A 478 17.48 11.81 -33.57
C THR A 478 17.27 13.15 -34.27
N VAL A 479 17.07 14.24 -33.51
CA VAL A 479 16.94 15.60 -34.07
C VAL A 479 18.22 16.02 -34.79
N SER A 480 19.39 15.74 -34.21
CA SER A 480 20.69 16.11 -34.79
C SER A 480 20.94 15.39 -36.12
N TYR A 481 20.57 14.11 -36.21
CA TYR A 481 20.66 13.34 -37.46
C TYR A 481 19.75 13.93 -38.55
N GLY A 482 18.48 14.20 -38.24
CA GLY A 482 17.55 14.80 -39.19
C GLY A 482 18.00 16.16 -39.71
N ALA A 483 18.46 17.04 -38.81
CA ALA A 483 18.98 18.36 -39.19
C ALA A 483 20.26 18.29 -40.04
N CYS A 484 21.08 17.24 -39.86
CA CYS A 484 22.24 16.97 -40.70
C CYS A 484 21.82 16.55 -42.12
N CYS A 485 20.86 15.63 -42.24
CA CYS A 485 20.32 15.19 -43.54
C CYS A 485 19.69 16.34 -44.35
N GLU A 486 19.11 17.34 -43.68
CA GLU A 486 18.55 18.53 -44.34
C GLU A 486 19.59 19.62 -44.66
N GLY A 487 20.89 19.39 -44.41
CA GLY A 487 21.95 20.37 -44.65
C GLY A 487 21.93 21.60 -43.72
N LYS A 488 21.12 21.56 -42.65
CA LYS A 488 20.95 22.65 -41.66
C LYS A 488 21.97 22.60 -40.52
N VAL A 489 22.77 21.53 -40.47
CA VAL A 489 23.96 21.38 -39.63
C VAL A 489 25.19 21.41 -40.54
N GLY A 490 26.13 22.34 -40.31
CA GLY A 490 27.32 22.44 -41.14
C GLY A 490 28.27 21.23 -40.97
N PRO A 491 29.23 21.00 -41.88
CA PRO A 491 30.20 19.89 -41.84
C PRO A 491 31.14 19.90 -40.61
N ARG A 492 30.96 20.86 -39.69
CA ARG A 492 31.62 20.94 -38.38
C ARG A 492 30.83 20.29 -37.23
N GLY A 493 29.78 19.51 -37.53
CA GLY A 493 29.12 18.64 -36.55
C GLY A 493 30.02 17.57 -35.91
N ALA A 494 31.27 17.43 -36.39
CA ALA A 494 32.30 16.53 -35.86
C ALA A 494 33.53 17.24 -35.26
N LYS A 495 33.55 18.57 -35.14
CA LYS A 495 34.58 19.31 -34.39
C LYS A 495 33.96 20.41 -33.52
N ASN A 496 33.71 20.03 -32.26
CA ASN A 496 33.75 20.81 -31.03
C ASN A 496 33.92 22.33 -31.17
N GLN A 497 32.80 23.06 -31.18
CA GLN A 497 32.74 24.33 -30.48
C GLN A 497 31.52 24.29 -29.55
N PRO A 498 31.70 24.46 -28.23
CA PRO A 498 30.57 24.53 -27.31
C PRO A 498 29.65 25.68 -27.75
N ILE A 499 28.35 25.52 -27.54
CA ILE A 499 27.45 26.67 -27.50
C ILE A 499 27.92 27.54 -26.34
N ARG A 500 28.80 28.49 -26.66
CA ARG A 500 29.07 29.63 -25.79
C ARG A 500 27.93 30.61 -26.01
N VAL A 501 26.76 30.29 -25.47
CA VAL A 501 25.73 31.31 -25.21
C VAL A 501 26.06 31.81 -23.81
N PRO A 502 26.87 32.88 -23.66
CA PRO A 502 26.99 33.54 -22.38
C PRO A 502 25.61 34.02 -21.97
N TYR A 503 25.35 33.92 -20.67
CA TYR A 503 24.20 34.53 -20.00
C TYR A 503 23.98 35.95 -20.53
N CYS A 504 22.87 36.18 -21.22
CA CYS A 504 22.42 37.55 -21.49
C CYS A 504 21.74 38.03 -20.21
N ARG A 505 22.30 39.07 -19.60
CA ARG A 505 21.63 39.84 -18.55
C ARG A 505 20.38 40.51 -19.11
#